data_AF-A0A9D1F3G6-F1
#
_entry.id   AF-A0A9D1F3G6-F1
#
_cell.length_a   1.000
_cell.length_b   1.000
_cell.length_c   1.000
_cell.angle_alpha   90.00
_cell.angle_beta   90.00
_cell.angle_gamma   90.00
#
_symmetry.space_group_name_H-M   'P 1'
#
loop_
_entity.id
_entity.type
_entity.pdbx_description
1 polymer ?
#
loop_
_entity_poly.entity_id
_entity_poly.type
_entity_poly.pdbx_seq_one_letter_code
_entity_poly.pdbx_strand_id
1 'polypeptide(L)'
;MTSEKDDKKKNVIDGGRILDLYRPAVKQLADLHLAGKIHGAIRPESVVAVDHIRFCFFLSEEDKKGYNTEQKIFVSLRLSNKKECSREYSGNFGGVHISRRSPYIPLEQLIDGEKADARSDVYSLCAVLYQFITGMEPSDVRERIDGAELKKPSELGIEISFSQEAALLKGLEEMRKNRYVNGEELYRALYGANTEKRKTDKKRRGRKKNALRSGWTVKDDVKEIEKLRTVTFLDYIPQTKEKKWDVSAKKDGSVLAWMKEKDGKYDLYIGSDGVIVAGENCSQMFFNCTKLKSINFGENFDTENTRYMLAMFGYCSALEFLDVTGLDTSQVKDMSWMFYECSSLEKLDVSCFNTSRAEDMHAMFYNCSSLSKLDVSGFDTSRVTDTHSMFYNCTDLIELDVSGFNTSQVKDMSGMFYGCSALEELNVKGFDISHAEKLDFMFYNCVNLKKH
;
A
#
# COMPACT_ATOMS: atom_id res chain seq x y z
N MET A 1 -49.71 -9.12 -11.19
CA MET A 1 -48.70 -10.08 -10.72
C MET A 1 -47.34 -9.54 -11.15
N THR A 2 -46.81 -8.63 -10.34
CA THR A 2 -45.47 -8.06 -10.44
C THR A 2 -44.52 -9.04 -9.78
N SER A 3 -43.63 -9.67 -10.55
CA SER A 3 -42.56 -10.49 -9.97
C SER A 3 -41.38 -9.58 -9.63
N GLU A 4 -41.29 -9.20 -8.36
CA GLU A 4 -40.05 -8.81 -7.72
C GLU A 4 -39.02 -9.93 -7.93
N LYS A 5 -37.97 -9.66 -8.70
CA LYS A 5 -36.74 -10.44 -8.62
C LYS A 5 -35.89 -9.74 -7.58
N ASP A 6 -35.83 -10.36 -6.41
CA ASP A 6 -34.95 -10.01 -5.31
C ASP A 6 -33.48 -9.92 -5.79
N ASP A 7 -32.96 -8.71 -5.77
CA ASP A 7 -31.52 -8.42 -5.74
C ASP A 7 -30.95 -8.99 -4.43
N LYS A 8 -30.43 -10.22 -4.48
CA LYS A 8 -29.47 -10.69 -3.48
C LYS A 8 -28.14 -9.96 -3.70
N LYS A 9 -28.06 -8.69 -3.27
CA LYS A 9 -26.77 -8.06 -2.96
C LYS A 9 -26.10 -8.94 -1.92
N LYS A 10 -25.05 -9.67 -2.30
CA LYS A 10 -24.12 -10.26 -1.33
C LYS A 10 -23.66 -9.11 -0.44
N ASN A 11 -23.93 -9.19 0.86
CA ASN A 11 -23.33 -8.31 1.85
C ASN A 11 -21.82 -8.60 1.86
N VAL A 12 -21.07 -7.91 0.99
CA VAL A 12 -19.61 -7.93 1.02
C VAL A 12 -19.18 -7.14 2.25
N ILE A 13 -18.32 -7.74 3.08
CA ILE A 13 -17.77 -7.08 4.26
C ILE A 13 -16.68 -6.12 3.76
N ASP A 14 -16.88 -4.82 3.96
CA ASP A 14 -15.91 -3.77 3.65
C ASP A 14 -14.91 -3.63 4.82
N GLY A 15 -13.83 -4.39 4.74
CA GLY A 15 -12.70 -4.35 5.67
C GLY A 15 -11.95 -3.02 5.66
N GLY A 16 -11.97 -2.29 4.54
CA GLY A 16 -11.41 -0.93 4.46
C GLY A 16 -12.16 0.05 5.36
N ARG A 17 -13.51 0.01 5.32
CA ARG A 17 -14.37 0.82 6.20
C ARG A 17 -14.23 0.44 7.67
N ILE A 18 -14.02 -0.84 7.98
CA ILE A 18 -13.70 -1.29 9.35
C ILE A 18 -12.37 -0.68 9.78
N LEU A 19 -11.32 -0.77 8.97
CA LEU A 19 -10.03 -0.15 9.28
C LEU A 19 -10.14 1.36 9.50
N ASP A 20 -10.94 2.06 8.68
CA ASP A 20 -11.17 3.48 8.83
C ASP A 20 -11.87 3.85 10.14
N LEU A 21 -12.80 3.02 10.62
CA LEU A 21 -13.42 3.19 11.95
C LEU A 21 -12.37 3.15 13.07
N TYR A 22 -11.35 2.31 12.93
CA TYR A 22 -10.26 2.15 13.91
C TYR A 22 -9.04 3.05 13.64
N ARG A 23 -9.04 3.88 12.60
CA ARG A 23 -7.96 4.84 12.30
C ARG A 23 -7.56 5.69 13.51
N PRO A 24 -8.48 6.19 14.36
CA PRO A 24 -8.12 6.93 15.57
C PRO A 24 -7.40 6.07 16.62
N ALA A 25 -7.68 4.77 16.69
CA ALA A 25 -7.03 3.83 17.62
C ALA A 25 -5.56 3.67 17.27
N VAL A 26 -5.27 3.43 15.99
CA VAL A 26 -3.92 3.29 15.46
C VAL A 26 -3.14 4.60 15.65
N LYS A 27 -3.81 5.75 15.45
CA LYS A 27 -3.17 7.06 15.69
C LYS A 27 -2.82 7.26 17.17
N GLN A 28 -3.72 6.91 18.08
CA GLN A 28 -3.45 7.04 19.51
C GLN A 28 -2.33 6.11 19.97
N LEU A 29 -2.23 4.88 19.42
CA LEU A 29 -1.10 4.00 19.68
C LEU A 29 0.22 4.66 19.26
N ALA A 30 0.27 5.25 18.06
CA ALA A 30 1.44 5.97 17.58
C ALA A 30 1.85 7.10 18.54
N ASP A 31 0.87 7.88 19.02
CA ASP A 31 1.11 8.99 19.94
C ASP A 31 1.60 8.52 21.32
N LEU A 32 1.13 7.36 21.80
CA LEU A 32 1.54 6.77 23.08
C LEU A 32 2.94 6.14 23.02
N HIS A 33 3.32 5.55 21.88
CA HIS A 33 4.69 5.10 21.64
C HIS A 33 5.67 6.28 21.63
N LEU A 34 5.29 7.41 20.99
CA LEU A 34 6.09 8.65 21.01
C LEU A 34 6.29 9.19 22.42
N ALA A 35 5.30 9.01 23.30
CA ALA A 35 5.38 9.42 24.70
C ALA A 35 6.12 8.41 25.60
N GLY A 36 6.52 7.23 25.09
CA GLY A 36 7.19 6.18 25.85
C GLY A 36 6.30 5.51 26.92
N LYS A 37 4.97 5.50 26.74
CA LYS A 37 4.01 5.16 27.80
C LYS A 37 3.34 3.78 27.68
N ILE A 38 3.64 2.99 26.65
CA ILE A 38 3.01 1.68 26.42
C ILE A 38 4.04 0.70 25.89
N HIS A 39 4.12 -0.49 26.51
CA HIS A 39 4.85 -1.68 26.08
C HIS A 39 4.17 -2.97 26.64
N GLY A 40 2.98 -3.34 26.14
CA GLY A 40 2.17 -4.43 26.70
C GLY A 40 1.06 -4.96 25.77
N ALA A 41 0.55 -6.17 26.04
CA ALA A 41 -0.44 -6.83 25.17
C ALA A 41 -1.77 -6.06 25.09
N ILE A 42 -2.16 -5.69 23.87
CA ILE A 42 -3.46 -5.06 23.55
C ILE A 42 -4.48 -6.16 23.25
N ARG A 43 -5.65 -6.10 23.87
CA ARG A 43 -6.73 -7.09 23.70
C ARG A 43 -7.99 -6.44 23.11
N PRO A 44 -8.88 -7.22 22.46
CA PRO A 44 -10.11 -6.69 21.88
C PRO A 44 -10.97 -5.88 22.87
N GLU A 45 -11.04 -6.31 24.13
CA GLU A 45 -11.84 -5.65 25.16
C GLU A 45 -11.31 -4.27 25.56
N SER A 46 -10.04 -3.99 25.25
CA SER A 46 -9.39 -2.69 25.49
C SER A 46 -9.66 -1.68 24.37
N VAL A 47 -10.28 -2.10 23.26
CA VAL A 47 -10.53 -1.25 22.08
C VAL A 47 -12.05 -1.12 21.88
N VAL A 48 -12.65 -0.08 22.48
CA VAL A 48 -14.09 0.20 22.35
C VAL A 48 -14.33 1.38 21.41
N ALA A 49 -15.10 1.19 20.34
CA ALA A 49 -15.58 2.26 19.49
C ALA A 49 -16.84 2.89 20.12
N VAL A 50 -16.80 4.19 20.45
CA VAL A 50 -17.98 4.97 20.87
C VAL A 50 -17.95 6.30 20.13
N ASP A 51 -19.12 6.79 19.71
CA ASP A 51 -19.35 7.96 18.83
C ASP A 51 -18.70 9.30 19.24
N HIS A 52 -18.01 9.34 20.38
CA HIS A 52 -17.05 10.38 20.74
C HIS A 52 -15.78 9.71 21.27
N ILE A 53 -14.80 9.54 20.39
CA ILE A 53 -13.70 8.60 20.53
C ILE A 53 -12.77 8.97 21.70
N ARG A 54 -12.83 8.19 22.79
CA ARG A 54 -11.85 8.15 23.89
C ARG A 54 -11.44 6.69 24.10
N PHE A 55 -10.19 6.34 23.82
CA PHE A 55 -9.67 5.00 24.09
C PHE A 55 -9.11 4.90 25.51
N CYS A 56 -9.55 3.87 26.25
CA CYS A 56 -9.05 3.54 27.58
C CYS A 56 -7.87 2.56 27.45
N PHE A 57 -6.65 3.09 27.45
CA PHE A 57 -5.47 2.27 27.72
C PHE A 57 -5.34 2.13 29.25
N PHE A 58 -5.34 0.89 29.76
CA PHE A 58 -5.11 0.64 31.18
C PHE A 58 -3.64 0.94 31.52
N LEU A 59 -3.37 2.16 31.98
CA LEU A 59 -2.08 2.58 32.52
C LEU A 59 -1.91 2.07 33.96
N SER A 60 -0.66 1.83 34.36
CA SER A 60 -0.31 1.48 35.75
C SER A 60 -0.59 2.65 36.70
N GLU A 61 -0.79 2.38 38.00
CA GLU A 61 -1.06 3.42 39.02
C GLU A 61 0.04 4.50 39.10
N GLU A 62 1.28 4.18 38.72
CA GLU A 62 2.41 5.11 38.75
C GLU A 62 2.35 6.18 37.62
N ASP A 63 1.71 5.86 36.49
CA ASP A 63 1.64 6.71 35.29
C ASP A 63 0.56 7.82 35.38
N LYS A 64 -0.24 7.82 36.45
CA LYS A 64 -1.41 8.71 36.64
C LYS A 64 -1.09 10.12 37.14
N LYS A 65 0.16 10.42 37.51
CA LYS A 65 0.53 11.69 38.18
C LYS A 65 0.74 12.91 37.26
N GLY A 66 0.61 12.75 35.94
CA GLY A 66 0.98 13.79 34.95
C GLY A 66 -0.16 14.50 34.20
N TYR A 67 -1.43 14.24 34.50
CA TYR A 67 -2.56 14.73 33.69
C TYR A 67 -3.53 15.65 34.47
N ASN A 68 -3.89 16.78 33.85
CA ASN A 68 -4.69 17.83 34.47
C ASN A 68 -6.21 17.60 34.31
N THR A 69 -6.98 18.28 35.15
CA THR A 69 -8.32 17.94 35.64
C THR A 69 -9.46 17.89 34.62
N GLU A 70 -9.28 18.33 33.37
CA GLU A 70 -10.29 18.18 32.29
C GLU A 70 -10.23 16.82 31.57
N GLN A 71 -9.15 16.06 31.75
CA GLN A 71 -9.04 14.66 31.32
C GLN A 71 -9.66 13.66 32.31
N LYS A 72 -10.29 14.13 33.41
CA LYS A 72 -10.85 13.29 34.47
C LYS A 72 -12.29 12.80 34.23
N ILE A 73 -12.94 13.17 33.15
CA ILE A 73 -14.33 12.74 32.91
C ILE A 73 -14.30 11.39 32.17
N PHE A 74 -14.93 10.37 32.78
CA PHE A 74 -14.97 8.94 32.43
C PHE A 74 -13.92 8.02 33.09
N VAL A 75 -13.67 8.22 34.39
CA VAL A 75 -13.30 7.13 35.32
C VAL A 75 -14.49 6.71 36.20
N SER A 76 -15.66 7.30 36.00
CA SER A 76 -16.89 6.94 36.73
C SER A 76 -17.96 6.45 35.78
N LEU A 77 -17.96 5.13 35.51
CA LEU A 77 -19.16 4.35 35.26
C LEU A 77 -18.86 2.87 35.58
N ARG A 78 -19.00 2.59 36.88
CA ARG A 78 -19.29 1.30 37.52
C ARG A 78 -18.23 0.19 37.50
N LEU A 79 -17.28 0.34 38.43
CA LEU A 79 -17.19 -0.60 39.56
C LEU A 79 -18.42 -0.40 40.47
N SER A 80 -19.52 -1.10 40.20
CA SER A 80 -20.59 -1.42 41.18
C SER A 80 -21.77 -2.12 40.49
N ASN A 81 -21.56 -3.39 40.16
CA ASN A 81 -22.43 -4.44 40.68
C ASN A 81 -21.59 -5.72 40.76
N LYS A 82 -21.41 -6.21 41.98
CA LYS A 82 -20.68 -7.42 42.29
C LYS A 82 -21.32 -8.63 41.60
N LYS A 83 -20.44 -9.51 41.12
CA LYS A 83 -20.58 -10.89 40.60
C LYS A 83 -20.49 -10.95 39.07
N GLU A 84 -19.54 -11.76 38.61
CA GLU A 84 -19.27 -12.14 37.20
C GLU A 84 -18.27 -11.29 36.41
N CYS A 85 -17.04 -11.10 36.91
CA CYS A 85 -15.86 -11.19 36.02
C CYS A 85 -14.54 -11.42 36.77
N SER A 86 -14.59 -12.23 37.81
CA SER A 86 -13.41 -12.86 38.42
C SER A 86 -13.66 -14.36 38.46
N ARG A 87 -13.48 -15.02 37.32
CA ARG A 87 -13.01 -16.41 37.33
C ARG A 87 -11.53 -16.37 36.98
N GLU A 88 -10.73 -15.98 37.97
CA GLU A 88 -9.45 -16.64 38.17
C GLU A 88 -9.78 -18.13 38.33
N TYR A 89 -9.44 -18.94 37.33
CA TYR A 89 -9.30 -20.37 37.56
C TYR A 89 -7.95 -20.59 38.23
N SER A 90 -7.85 -20.25 39.52
CA SER A 90 -6.87 -20.82 40.41
C SER A 90 -7.40 -22.19 40.85
N GLY A 91 -7.18 -23.20 40.01
CA GLY A 91 -7.41 -24.60 40.35
C GLY A 91 -6.07 -25.28 40.58
N ASN A 92 -5.73 -25.54 41.84
CA ASN A 92 -4.56 -26.33 42.20
C ASN A 92 -4.88 -27.81 41.88
N PHE A 93 -4.56 -28.24 40.66
CA PHE A 93 -4.47 -29.66 40.31
C PHE A 93 -3.02 -29.92 39.92
N GLY A 94 -2.47 -30.97 40.53
CA GLY A 94 -1.05 -31.33 40.42
C GLY A 94 -0.53 -31.23 38.99
N GLY A 95 0.48 -30.39 38.81
CA GLY A 95 1.54 -30.56 37.83
C GLY A 95 1.13 -30.62 36.35
N VAL A 96 0.42 -29.62 35.80
CA VAL A 96 0.60 -29.15 34.41
C VAL A 96 0.12 -27.69 34.32
N HIS A 97 1.01 -26.72 34.12
CA HIS A 97 0.63 -25.35 33.76
C HIS A 97 0.21 -25.31 32.28
N ILE A 98 -1.08 -25.50 31.98
CA ILE A 98 -1.64 -25.20 30.66
C ILE A 98 -2.19 -23.77 30.71
N SER A 99 -1.34 -22.79 30.37
CA SER A 99 -1.78 -21.41 30.12
C SER A 99 -2.53 -21.36 28.79
N ARG A 100 -3.80 -20.92 28.80
CA ARG A 100 -4.61 -20.75 27.57
C ARG A 100 -3.87 -19.84 26.59
N ARG A 101 -3.68 -20.34 25.36
CA ARG A 101 -3.06 -19.66 24.24
C ARG A 101 -3.87 -18.40 23.89
N SER A 102 -3.21 -17.24 23.76
CA SER A 102 -3.87 -15.98 23.40
C SER A 102 -3.21 -15.44 22.13
N PRO A 103 -3.93 -15.40 21.00
CA PRO A 103 -3.33 -15.09 19.69
C PRO A 103 -2.86 -13.64 19.56
N TYR A 104 -3.29 -12.77 20.48
CA TYR A 104 -2.90 -11.36 20.59
C TYR A 104 -1.54 -11.13 21.27
N ILE A 105 -0.91 -12.19 21.80
CA ILE A 105 0.39 -12.10 22.48
C ILE A 105 1.51 -12.43 21.48
N PRO A 106 2.43 -11.50 21.18
CA PRO A 106 3.58 -11.75 20.32
C PRO A 106 4.60 -12.69 20.98
N LEU A 107 5.42 -13.35 20.16
CA LEU A 107 6.37 -14.37 20.61
C LEU A 107 7.31 -13.90 21.73
N GLU A 108 7.84 -12.68 21.65
CA GLU A 108 8.77 -12.14 22.63
C GLU A 108 8.18 -11.97 24.03
N GLN A 109 6.85 -11.85 24.16
CA GLN A 109 6.19 -11.78 25.47
C GLN A 109 5.91 -13.17 26.07
N LEU A 110 6.20 -14.24 25.33
CA LEU A 110 6.07 -15.63 25.78
C LEU A 110 7.40 -16.23 26.25
N ILE A 111 8.53 -15.55 25.99
CA ILE A 111 9.88 -16.00 26.32
C ILE A 111 10.36 -15.27 27.58
N ASP A 112 10.72 -16.03 28.62
CA ASP A 112 11.25 -15.47 29.87
C ASP A 112 12.51 -14.62 29.60
N GLY A 113 12.47 -13.34 29.97
CA GLY A 113 13.62 -12.42 29.91
C GLY A 113 13.65 -11.47 28.72
N GLU A 114 12.80 -11.66 27.70
CA GLU A 114 12.60 -10.69 26.61
C GLU A 114 11.62 -9.58 27.05
N LYS A 115 11.94 -8.32 26.78
CA LYS A 115 11.08 -7.16 27.12
C LYS A 115 10.20 -6.78 25.95
N ALA A 116 8.94 -6.47 26.24
CA ALA A 116 8.02 -5.87 25.28
C ALA A 116 8.55 -4.51 24.79
N ASP A 117 8.36 -4.23 23.50
CA ASP A 117 8.69 -2.95 22.88
C ASP A 117 7.53 -2.47 21.98
N ALA A 118 7.73 -1.33 21.31
CA ALA A 118 6.73 -0.77 20.39
C ALA A 118 6.29 -1.74 19.27
N ARG A 119 7.12 -2.74 18.92
CA ARG A 119 6.76 -3.75 17.92
C ARG A 119 5.83 -4.80 18.51
N SER A 120 5.98 -5.12 19.80
CA SER A 120 5.04 -5.96 20.55
C SER A 120 3.63 -5.37 20.52
N ASP A 121 3.52 -4.05 20.72
CA ASP A 121 2.25 -3.33 20.69
C ASP A 121 1.64 -3.30 19.27
N VAL A 122 2.47 -3.13 18.23
CA VAL A 122 2.08 -3.24 16.81
C VAL A 122 1.45 -4.59 16.52
N TYR A 123 2.06 -5.68 17.00
CA TYR A 123 1.53 -7.03 16.81
C TYR A 123 0.15 -7.19 17.43
N SER A 124 0.02 -6.83 18.72
CA SER A 124 -1.24 -6.99 19.43
C SER A 124 -2.36 -6.17 18.79
N LEU A 125 -2.08 -4.94 18.36
CA LEU A 125 -3.07 -4.13 17.65
C LEU A 125 -3.46 -4.75 16.30
N CYS A 126 -2.50 -5.23 15.50
CA CYS A 126 -2.82 -5.88 14.24
C CYS A 126 -3.61 -7.19 14.43
N ALA A 127 -3.40 -7.93 15.52
CA ALA A 127 -4.20 -9.11 15.86
C ALA A 127 -5.66 -8.75 16.17
N VAL A 128 -5.88 -7.64 16.88
CA VAL A 128 -7.21 -7.10 17.14
C VAL A 128 -7.88 -6.59 15.86
N LEU A 129 -7.16 -5.81 15.03
CA LEU A 129 -7.67 -5.33 13.75
C LEU A 129 -8.03 -6.49 12.83
N TYR A 130 -7.17 -7.51 12.75
CA TYR A 130 -7.44 -8.73 11.98
C TYR A 130 -8.72 -9.42 12.43
N GLN A 131 -8.94 -9.57 13.73
CA GLN A 131 -10.17 -10.16 14.24
C GLN A 131 -11.40 -9.34 13.89
N PHE A 132 -11.32 -8.02 13.98
CA PHE A 132 -12.46 -7.16 13.61
C PHE A 132 -12.76 -7.14 12.12
N ILE A 133 -11.73 -7.22 11.28
CA ILE A 133 -11.89 -7.27 9.81
C ILE A 133 -12.45 -8.63 9.38
N THR A 134 -11.91 -9.72 9.94
CA THR A 134 -12.20 -11.08 9.47
C THR A 134 -13.30 -11.80 10.23
N GLY A 135 -13.63 -11.34 11.43
CA GLY A 135 -14.48 -12.08 12.37
C GLY A 135 -13.80 -13.32 12.97
N MET A 136 -12.52 -13.55 12.67
CA MET A 136 -11.75 -14.72 13.09
C MET A 136 -10.55 -14.32 13.94
N GLU A 137 -10.23 -15.09 14.98
CA GLU A 137 -8.96 -14.90 15.68
C GLU A 137 -7.79 -15.30 14.76
N PRO A 138 -6.67 -14.56 14.76
CA PRO A 138 -5.48 -15.02 14.05
C PRO A 138 -4.94 -16.29 14.72
N SER A 139 -4.36 -17.22 13.95
CA SER A 139 -3.72 -18.43 14.49
C SER A 139 -2.65 -18.06 15.52
N ASP A 140 -2.45 -18.84 16.58
CA ASP A 140 -1.44 -18.53 17.61
C ASP A 140 -0.03 -18.43 17.00
N VAL A 141 0.77 -17.46 17.46
CA VAL A 141 2.11 -17.21 16.89
C VAL A 141 3.02 -18.44 16.94
N ARG A 142 2.88 -19.32 17.95
CA ARG A 142 3.65 -20.57 18.03
C ARG A 142 3.23 -21.57 16.97
N GLU A 143 1.94 -21.64 16.68
CA GLU A 143 1.41 -22.52 15.62
C GLU A 143 1.86 -22.04 14.24
N ARG A 144 1.94 -20.71 14.03
CA ARG A 144 2.46 -20.16 12.77
C ARG A 144 3.95 -20.45 12.57
N ILE A 145 4.74 -20.46 13.64
CA ILE A 145 6.15 -20.92 13.60
C ILE A 145 6.22 -22.40 13.22
N ASP A 146 5.27 -23.21 13.69
CA ASP A 146 5.16 -24.64 13.36
C ASP A 146 4.49 -24.89 11.99
N GLY A 147 4.18 -23.84 11.21
CA GLY A 147 3.68 -23.92 9.84
C GLY A 147 2.17 -23.74 9.66
N ALA A 148 1.44 -23.33 10.70
CA ALA A 148 0.02 -22.98 10.56
C ALA A 148 -0.14 -21.70 9.73
N GLU A 149 -1.05 -21.75 8.75
CA GLU A 149 -1.29 -20.62 7.85
C GLU A 149 -2.20 -19.56 8.50
N LEU A 150 -1.91 -18.28 8.24
CA LEU A 150 -2.77 -17.16 8.56
C LEU A 150 -3.53 -16.77 7.28
N LYS A 151 -4.85 -16.99 7.28
CA LYS A 151 -5.70 -16.63 6.12
C LYS A 151 -5.71 -15.12 5.92
N LYS A 152 -5.55 -14.67 4.69
CA LYS A 152 -5.62 -13.24 4.39
C LYS A 152 -7.08 -12.78 4.35
N PRO A 153 -7.40 -11.54 4.77
CA PRO A 153 -8.75 -10.98 4.59
C PRO A 153 -9.30 -11.14 3.15
N SER A 154 -8.46 -10.96 2.13
CA SER A 154 -8.83 -11.12 0.72
C SER A 154 -9.16 -12.57 0.34
N GLU A 155 -8.49 -13.55 0.94
CA GLU A 155 -8.80 -15.00 0.79
C GLU A 155 -10.14 -15.37 1.45
N LEU A 156 -10.62 -14.54 2.38
CA LEU A 156 -11.92 -14.66 3.04
C LEU A 156 -13.03 -13.89 2.31
N GLY A 157 -12.73 -13.26 1.17
CA GLY A 157 -13.69 -12.47 0.40
C GLY A 157 -14.05 -11.13 1.05
N ILE A 158 -13.19 -10.59 1.92
CA ILE A 158 -13.35 -9.28 2.56
C ILE A 158 -12.70 -8.22 1.67
N GLU A 159 -13.43 -7.15 1.41
CA GLU A 159 -12.96 -6.03 0.60
C GLU A 159 -12.09 -5.10 1.45
N ILE A 160 -10.77 -5.14 1.21
CA ILE A 160 -9.77 -4.34 1.92
C ILE A 160 -8.71 -3.90 0.89
N SER A 161 -8.13 -2.71 1.05
CA SER A 161 -7.07 -2.29 0.13
C SER A 161 -5.84 -3.20 0.29
N PHE A 162 -5.09 -3.39 -0.79
CA PHE A 162 -3.87 -4.20 -0.73
C PHE A 162 -2.87 -3.63 0.28
N SER A 163 -2.68 -2.30 0.28
CA SER A 163 -1.76 -1.64 1.21
C SER A 163 -2.17 -1.86 2.67
N GLN A 164 -3.48 -1.81 2.94
CA GLN A 164 -4.06 -2.11 4.24
C GLN A 164 -3.84 -3.57 4.66
N GLU A 165 -4.10 -4.52 3.76
CA GLU A 165 -3.88 -5.94 4.02
C GLU A 165 -2.39 -6.25 4.25
N ALA A 166 -1.49 -5.74 3.41
CA ALA A 166 -0.05 -5.92 3.56
C ALA A 166 0.45 -5.30 4.87
N ALA A 167 -0.07 -4.13 5.25
CA ALA A 167 0.27 -3.48 6.51
C ALA A 167 -0.22 -4.28 7.72
N LEU A 168 -1.45 -4.80 7.65
CA LEU A 168 -2.01 -5.66 8.67
C LEU A 168 -1.15 -6.92 8.87
N LEU A 169 -0.84 -7.63 7.78
CA LEU A 169 -0.07 -8.87 7.80
C LEU A 169 1.39 -8.65 8.24
N LYS A 170 2.04 -7.57 7.77
CA LYS A 170 3.39 -7.21 8.24
C LYS A 170 3.41 -6.87 9.73
N GLY A 171 2.34 -6.29 10.27
CA GLY A 171 2.19 -6.11 11.71
C GLY A 171 2.03 -7.42 12.48
N LEU A 172 1.55 -8.49 11.84
CA LEU A 172 1.35 -9.82 12.41
C LEU A 172 2.52 -10.79 12.24
N GLU A 173 3.63 -10.35 11.64
CA GLU A 173 4.84 -11.15 11.50
C GLU A 173 5.33 -11.73 12.84
N GLU A 174 5.67 -13.02 12.84
CA GLU A 174 6.08 -13.78 14.03
C GLU A 174 7.35 -13.16 14.63
N MET A 175 8.34 -12.89 13.77
CA MET A 175 9.62 -12.35 14.18
C MET A 175 9.53 -10.83 14.34
N ARG A 176 9.75 -10.33 15.56
CA ARG A 176 9.70 -8.89 15.87
C ARG A 176 10.45 -7.99 14.89
N LYS A 177 11.60 -8.46 14.38
CA LYS A 177 12.46 -7.72 13.45
C LYS A 177 11.82 -7.45 12.07
N ASN A 178 10.77 -8.18 11.72
CA ASN A 178 10.07 -8.05 10.44
C ASN A 178 8.86 -7.09 10.53
N ARG A 179 8.42 -6.73 11.75
CA ARG A 179 7.31 -5.80 11.99
C ARG A 179 7.73 -4.33 11.81
N TYR A 180 6.74 -3.46 11.74
CA TYR A 180 6.93 -2.00 11.83
C TYR A 180 7.60 -1.62 13.15
N VAL A 181 8.47 -0.60 13.10
CA VAL A 181 9.27 -0.18 14.25
C VAL A 181 8.39 0.41 15.36
N ASN A 182 7.27 1.03 15.00
CA ASN A 182 6.33 1.66 15.93
C ASN A 182 4.94 1.85 15.28
N GLY A 183 3.99 2.38 16.07
CA GLY A 183 2.62 2.63 15.62
C GLY A 183 2.51 3.74 14.56
N GLU A 184 3.47 4.65 14.43
CA GLU A 184 3.46 5.70 13.39
C GLU A 184 3.76 5.09 12.02
N GLU A 185 4.71 4.16 11.92
CA GLU A 185 4.96 3.42 10.68
C GLU A 185 3.76 2.52 10.30
N LEU A 186 3.16 1.84 11.28
CA LEU A 186 1.93 1.07 11.07
C LEU A 186 0.79 1.97 10.59
N TYR A 187 0.59 3.12 11.22
CA TYR A 187 -0.44 4.09 10.85
C TYR A 187 -0.31 4.55 9.39
N ARG A 188 0.91 4.89 8.97
CA ARG A 188 1.17 5.29 7.57
C ARG A 188 0.89 4.16 6.60
N ALA A 189 1.27 2.95 6.95
CA ALA A 189 1.07 1.78 6.10
C ALA A 189 -0.42 1.39 5.96
N LEU A 190 -1.22 1.52 7.02
CA LEU A 190 -2.65 1.22 7.00
C LEU A 190 -3.50 2.32 6.34
N TYR A 191 -3.08 3.59 6.39
CA TYR A 191 -3.97 4.72 6.07
C TYR A 191 -3.45 5.71 5.03
N GLY A 192 -2.38 5.37 4.31
CA GLY A 192 -1.73 6.23 3.32
C GLY A 192 -2.66 7.07 2.43
N ALA A 193 -2.46 8.39 2.49
CA ALA A 193 -2.86 9.50 1.61
C ALA A 193 -4.32 9.82 1.23
N ASN A 194 -5.35 8.99 1.40
CA ASN A 194 -6.68 9.37 0.86
C ASN A 194 -7.49 10.44 1.64
N THR A 195 -6.99 10.93 2.78
CA THR A 195 -7.51 12.15 3.44
C THR A 195 -6.42 13.19 3.77
N GLU A 196 -5.17 12.92 3.41
CA GLU A 196 -4.01 13.72 3.80
C GLU A 196 -3.29 14.38 2.61
N LYS A 197 -3.70 14.24 1.34
CA LYS A 197 -3.04 14.93 0.20
C LYS A 197 -2.91 16.46 0.44
N ARG A 198 -3.91 17.09 1.08
CA ARG A 198 -3.86 18.53 1.51
C ARG A 198 -3.01 18.81 2.75
N LYS A 199 -2.63 17.80 3.54
CA LYS A 199 -1.79 17.90 4.73
C LYS A 199 -0.34 17.46 4.47
N THR A 200 -0.08 16.49 3.60
CA THR A 200 1.26 16.10 3.14
C THR A 200 1.90 17.20 2.29
N ASP A 201 1.14 17.90 1.43
CA ASP A 201 1.62 19.12 0.76
C ASP A 201 1.95 20.23 1.75
N LYS A 202 1.20 20.34 2.86
CA LYS A 202 1.51 21.27 3.96
C LYS A 202 2.71 20.84 4.81
N LYS A 203 2.96 19.53 4.97
CA LYS A 203 4.13 18.96 5.67
C LYS A 203 5.42 19.02 4.83
N ARG A 204 5.30 18.92 3.49
CA ARG A 204 6.40 19.15 2.53
C ARG A 204 6.75 20.64 2.43
N ARG A 205 5.77 21.53 2.54
CA ARG A 205 5.96 22.99 2.62
C ARG A 205 6.82 23.36 3.83
N GLY A 206 8.11 23.57 3.57
CA GLY A 206 9.11 23.97 4.57
C GLY A 206 10.25 22.96 4.77
N ARG A 207 10.12 21.72 4.25
CA ARG A 207 11.23 20.75 4.23
C ARG A 207 12.23 21.11 3.14
N LYS A 208 13.51 20.83 3.39
CA LYS A 208 14.58 20.98 2.40
C LYS A 208 14.25 20.14 1.16
N LYS A 209 14.31 20.74 -0.03
CA LYS A 209 14.11 20.06 -1.31
C LYS A 209 15.48 19.74 -1.92
N ASN A 210 15.76 18.46 -2.14
CA ASN A 210 17.01 17.97 -2.69
C ASN A 210 16.70 17.24 -3.99
N ALA A 211 17.17 17.81 -5.11
CA ALA A 211 16.84 17.31 -6.44
C ALA A 211 17.70 16.09 -6.79
N LEU A 212 17.09 15.06 -7.36
CA LEU A 212 17.80 14.02 -8.10
C LEU A 212 18.37 14.57 -9.40
N ARG A 213 19.44 13.92 -9.91
CA ARG A 213 19.94 14.20 -11.26
C ARG A 213 18.79 14.09 -12.28
N SER A 214 18.71 15.06 -13.18
CA SER A 214 17.67 15.07 -14.21
C SER A 214 17.84 13.87 -15.14
N GLY A 215 16.75 13.14 -15.43
CA GLY A 215 16.79 11.93 -16.26
C GLY A 215 17.54 10.77 -15.63
N TRP A 216 17.77 10.79 -14.31
CA TRP A 216 18.44 9.70 -13.63
C TRP A 216 17.68 8.40 -13.76
N THR A 217 18.40 7.35 -14.15
CA THR A 217 17.90 5.97 -14.16
C THR A 217 18.71 5.11 -13.20
N VAL A 218 18.09 4.06 -12.67
CA VAL A 218 18.77 3.09 -11.81
C VAL A 218 19.99 2.48 -12.51
N LYS A 219 19.93 2.28 -13.84
CA LYS A 219 21.03 1.73 -14.64
C LYS A 219 22.27 2.61 -14.69
N ASP A 220 22.13 3.91 -14.45
CA ASP A 220 23.27 4.83 -14.47
C ASP A 220 24.29 4.48 -13.39
N ASP A 221 23.83 3.95 -12.25
CA ASP A 221 24.69 3.60 -11.11
C ASP A 221 24.70 2.10 -10.76
N VAL A 222 23.69 1.32 -11.15
CA VAL A 222 23.57 -0.10 -10.80
C VAL A 222 23.97 -0.98 -11.99
N LYS A 223 25.17 -1.57 -11.92
CA LYS A 223 25.72 -2.42 -13.00
C LYS A 223 25.06 -3.80 -13.10
N GLU A 224 24.75 -4.41 -11.97
CA GLU A 224 24.14 -5.76 -11.88
C GLU A 224 22.63 -5.64 -11.63
N ILE A 225 21.92 -4.96 -12.55
CA ILE A 225 20.49 -4.67 -12.43
C ILE A 225 19.62 -5.93 -12.38
N GLU A 226 20.11 -7.03 -12.96
CA GLU A 226 19.51 -8.36 -12.89
C GLU A 226 19.54 -8.96 -11.47
N LYS A 227 20.31 -8.38 -10.54
CA LYS A 227 20.31 -8.78 -9.12
C LYS A 227 19.50 -7.82 -8.24
N LEU A 228 18.98 -6.72 -8.80
CA LEU A 228 18.20 -5.74 -8.05
C LEU A 228 16.82 -6.31 -7.71
N ARG A 229 16.52 -6.36 -6.41
CA ARG A 229 15.30 -6.97 -5.86
C ARG A 229 14.29 -5.92 -5.38
N THR A 230 14.75 -4.85 -4.72
CA THR A 230 13.88 -3.78 -4.22
C THR A 230 14.52 -2.41 -4.40
N VAL A 231 13.67 -1.38 -4.49
CA VAL A 231 14.08 0.02 -4.40
C VAL A 231 13.30 0.71 -3.28
N THR A 232 13.96 1.51 -2.44
CA THR A 232 13.30 2.24 -1.35
C THR A 232 13.82 3.66 -1.22
N PHE A 233 12.89 4.63 -1.19
CA PHE A 233 13.16 6.03 -0.92
C PHE A 233 13.00 6.32 0.57
N LEU A 234 13.96 7.02 1.16
CA LEU A 234 14.02 7.34 2.59
C LEU A 234 14.10 8.85 2.81
N ASP A 235 13.50 9.33 3.91
CA ASP A 235 13.57 10.72 4.39
C ASP A 235 14.75 11.00 5.31
N TYR A 236 15.74 10.10 5.29
CA TYR A 236 17.01 10.27 5.98
C TYR A 236 18.12 9.50 5.27
N ILE A 237 19.37 9.82 5.62
CA ILE A 237 20.56 9.08 5.19
C ILE A 237 21.13 8.39 6.44
N PRO A 238 21.07 7.04 6.54
CA PRO A 238 21.55 6.34 7.72
C PRO A 238 23.08 6.35 7.81
N GLN A 239 23.58 6.36 9.05
CA GLN A 239 25.00 6.11 9.33
C GLN A 239 25.24 4.61 9.21
N THR A 240 25.73 4.17 8.06
CA THR A 240 25.97 2.76 7.77
C THR A 240 27.30 2.55 7.09
N LYS A 241 27.81 1.32 7.18
CA LYS A 241 29.10 0.90 6.59
C LYS A 241 29.05 0.78 5.06
N GLU A 242 27.86 0.67 4.48
CA GLU A 242 27.67 0.59 3.03
C GLU A 242 28.19 1.86 2.35
N LYS A 243 28.93 1.64 1.26
CA LYS A 243 29.43 2.73 0.42
C LYS A 243 28.24 3.45 -0.21
N LYS A 244 28.15 4.75 0.06
CA LYS A 244 27.16 5.65 -0.52
C LYS A 244 27.77 6.37 -1.72
N TRP A 245 26.95 6.64 -2.73
CA TRP A 245 27.30 7.51 -3.84
C TRP A 245 26.24 8.57 -4.04
N ASP A 246 26.64 9.67 -4.64
CA ASP A 246 25.81 10.85 -4.78
C ASP A 246 24.97 10.79 -6.06
N VAL A 247 23.65 10.86 -5.90
CA VAL A 247 22.66 10.88 -6.99
C VAL A 247 21.92 12.22 -7.06
N SER A 248 22.38 13.23 -6.31
CA SER A 248 21.85 14.58 -6.36
C SER A 248 22.24 15.33 -7.63
N ALA A 249 21.36 16.23 -8.07
CA ALA A 249 21.60 17.09 -9.23
C ALA A 249 22.85 17.97 -9.07
N LYS A 250 23.13 18.40 -7.83
CA LYS A 250 24.23 19.32 -7.50
C LYS A 250 25.55 18.62 -7.24
N LYS A 251 25.56 17.29 -7.13
CA LYS A 251 26.72 16.52 -6.68
C LYS A 251 27.28 17.02 -5.33
N ASP A 252 26.38 17.38 -4.41
CA ASP A 252 26.68 17.98 -3.11
C ASP A 252 26.40 17.04 -1.92
N GLY A 253 26.10 15.76 -2.19
CA GLY A 253 25.74 14.75 -1.21
C GLY A 253 24.34 14.90 -0.63
N SER A 254 23.50 15.78 -1.18
CA SER A 254 22.14 16.02 -0.66
C SER A 254 21.18 14.86 -0.90
N VAL A 255 21.44 14.01 -1.90
CA VAL A 255 20.72 12.77 -2.15
C VAL A 255 21.75 11.68 -2.40
N LEU A 256 21.77 10.68 -1.52
CA LEU A 256 22.70 9.56 -1.60
C LEU A 256 21.96 8.27 -1.89
N ALA A 257 22.57 7.43 -2.71
CA ALA A 257 22.14 6.06 -2.91
C ALA A 257 23.15 5.07 -2.32
N TRP A 258 22.67 3.92 -1.89
CA TRP A 258 23.48 2.79 -1.47
C TRP A 258 22.75 1.48 -1.70
N MET A 259 23.51 0.40 -1.83
CA MET A 259 22.97 -0.95 -1.97
C MET A 259 23.33 -1.79 -0.77
N LYS A 260 22.40 -2.67 -0.39
CA LYS A 260 22.64 -3.72 0.58
C LYS A 260 22.50 -5.06 -0.12
N GLU A 261 23.54 -5.88 -0.01
CA GLU A 261 23.51 -7.26 -0.48
C GLU A 261 22.81 -8.15 0.55
N LYS A 262 21.95 -9.04 0.06
CA LYS A 262 21.34 -10.11 0.81
C LYS A 262 21.12 -11.31 -0.13
N ASP A 263 21.72 -12.45 0.22
CA ASP A 263 21.58 -13.71 -0.51
C ASP A 263 21.93 -13.59 -2.01
N GLY A 264 23.00 -12.84 -2.34
CA GLY A 264 23.44 -12.60 -3.72
C GLY A 264 22.53 -11.68 -4.55
N LYS A 265 21.57 -11.01 -3.90
CA LYS A 265 20.68 -9.99 -4.48
C LYS A 265 20.89 -8.65 -3.80
N TYR A 266 20.43 -7.58 -4.43
CA TYR A 266 20.60 -6.23 -3.93
C TYR A 266 19.27 -5.53 -3.64
N ASP A 267 19.23 -4.83 -2.51
CA ASP A 267 18.21 -3.83 -2.20
C ASP A 267 18.86 -2.44 -2.37
N LEU A 268 18.28 -1.60 -3.23
CA LEU A 268 18.73 -0.23 -3.48
C LEU A 268 17.95 0.75 -2.60
N TYR A 269 18.68 1.66 -1.96
CA TYR A 269 18.11 2.72 -1.15
C TYR A 269 18.53 4.07 -1.72
N ILE A 270 17.60 5.02 -1.73
CA ILE A 270 17.83 6.42 -2.09
C ILE A 270 17.36 7.26 -0.91
N GLY A 271 18.27 7.99 -0.26
CA GLY A 271 18.00 8.74 0.96
C GLY A 271 18.41 10.19 0.86
N SER A 272 17.69 11.04 1.57
CA SER A 272 17.98 12.48 1.67
C SER A 272 17.50 13.04 3.01
N ASP A 273 18.21 14.04 3.55
CA ASP A 273 17.73 14.85 4.68
C ASP A 273 16.79 15.94 4.16
N GLY A 274 15.60 15.51 3.74
CA GLY A 274 14.60 16.33 3.06
C GLY A 274 13.91 15.59 1.92
N VAL A 275 13.00 16.30 1.25
CA VAL A 275 12.23 15.79 0.12
C VAL A 275 13.14 15.55 -1.07
N ILE A 276 13.08 14.34 -1.62
CA ILE A 276 13.74 13.96 -2.86
C ILE A 276 12.86 14.43 -4.00
N VAL A 277 13.31 15.44 -4.73
CA VAL A 277 12.58 16.03 -5.85
C VAL A 277 13.05 15.40 -7.14
N ALA A 278 12.12 14.85 -7.90
CA ALA A 278 12.38 14.34 -9.22
C ALA A 278 12.55 15.48 -10.24
N GLY A 279 13.34 15.24 -11.28
CA GLY A 279 13.47 16.18 -12.40
C GLY A 279 12.22 16.21 -13.28
N GLU A 280 12.26 17.03 -14.34
CA GLU A 280 11.18 17.06 -15.35
C GLU A 280 11.05 15.74 -16.10
N ASN A 281 12.11 14.93 -16.15
CA ASN A 281 12.14 13.66 -16.85
C ASN A 281 12.42 12.51 -15.87
N CYS A 282 11.40 11.68 -15.63
CA CYS A 282 11.45 10.40 -14.93
C CYS A 282 11.33 9.21 -15.88
N SER A 283 11.40 9.46 -17.19
CA SER A 283 11.34 8.40 -18.18
C SER A 283 12.42 7.37 -17.92
N GLN A 284 12.03 6.11 -17.99
CA GLN A 284 12.91 4.96 -17.84
C GLN A 284 13.63 4.83 -16.49
N MET A 285 13.18 5.55 -15.45
CA MET A 285 13.84 5.56 -14.13
C MET A 285 14.10 4.14 -13.59
N PHE A 286 13.17 3.21 -13.77
CA PHE A 286 13.26 1.79 -13.39
C PHE A 286 13.21 0.84 -14.60
N PHE A 287 13.47 1.33 -15.81
CA PHE A 287 13.31 0.54 -17.03
C PHE A 287 14.18 -0.73 -17.04
N ASN A 288 13.60 -1.87 -17.42
CA ASN A 288 14.24 -3.18 -17.53
C ASN A 288 14.85 -3.70 -16.21
N CYS A 289 14.30 -3.29 -15.05
CA CYS A 289 14.64 -3.93 -13.78
C CYS A 289 13.91 -5.29 -13.64
N THR A 290 14.27 -6.27 -14.48
CA THR A 290 13.49 -7.52 -14.66
C THR A 290 13.38 -8.41 -13.42
N LYS A 291 14.21 -8.20 -12.38
CA LYS A 291 14.14 -8.94 -11.10
C LYS A 291 13.61 -8.10 -9.93
N LEU A 292 13.24 -6.84 -10.19
CA LEU A 292 12.71 -5.93 -9.19
C LEU A 292 11.31 -6.37 -8.78
N LYS A 293 11.16 -6.72 -7.50
CA LYS A 293 9.89 -7.21 -6.93
C LYS A 293 9.02 -6.09 -6.36
N SER A 294 9.64 -5.03 -5.84
CA SER A 294 8.89 -3.91 -5.27
C SER A 294 9.67 -2.60 -5.26
N ILE A 295 8.91 -1.50 -5.35
CA ILE A 295 9.40 -0.13 -5.22
C ILE A 295 8.59 0.55 -4.13
N ASN A 296 9.28 1.25 -3.22
CA ASN A 296 8.64 2.05 -2.18
C ASN A 296 9.13 3.50 -2.25
N PHE A 297 8.26 4.41 -2.68
CA PHE A 297 8.54 5.85 -2.76
C PHE A 297 8.38 6.58 -1.41
N GLY A 298 7.66 5.98 -0.46
CA GLY A 298 7.28 6.63 0.80
C GLY A 298 6.57 7.97 0.59
N GLU A 299 6.65 8.85 1.59
CA GLU A 299 6.12 10.23 1.48
C GLU A 299 7.18 11.25 0.99
N ASN A 300 8.39 10.78 0.69
CA ASN A 300 9.56 11.64 0.49
C ASN A 300 9.94 11.90 -0.96
N PHE A 301 9.31 11.21 -1.91
CA PHE A 301 9.56 11.39 -3.34
C PHE A 301 8.52 12.34 -3.96
N ASP A 302 8.97 13.45 -4.53
CA ASP A 302 8.13 14.52 -5.09
C ASP A 302 8.31 14.61 -6.61
N THR A 303 7.23 14.38 -7.35
CA THR A 303 7.16 14.45 -8.82
C THR A 303 6.33 15.62 -9.33
N GLU A 304 6.07 16.65 -8.50
CA GLU A 304 5.23 17.82 -8.87
C GLU A 304 5.68 18.52 -10.18
N ASN A 305 6.98 18.43 -10.50
CA ASN A 305 7.59 19.07 -11.66
C ASN A 305 7.82 18.10 -12.83
N THR A 306 7.47 16.83 -12.69
CA THR A 306 7.72 15.80 -13.71
C THR A 306 6.76 15.95 -14.89
N ARG A 307 7.32 15.98 -16.10
CA ARG A 307 6.61 16.11 -17.38
C ARG A 307 6.61 14.83 -18.19
N TYR A 308 7.61 13.96 -18.00
CA TYR A 308 7.78 12.72 -18.76
C TYR A 308 7.95 11.54 -17.80
N MET A 309 7.09 10.53 -17.95
CA MET A 309 7.16 9.24 -17.25
C MET A 309 7.18 8.06 -18.24
N LEU A 310 7.63 8.30 -19.47
CA LEU A 310 7.76 7.28 -20.53
C LEU A 310 8.51 6.06 -19.99
N ALA A 311 7.89 4.90 -20.05
CA ALA A 311 8.48 3.63 -19.63
C ALA A 311 9.12 3.65 -18.23
N MET A 312 8.62 4.47 -17.30
CA MET A 312 9.19 4.62 -15.95
C MET A 312 9.36 3.27 -15.24
N PHE A 313 8.41 2.35 -15.40
CA PHE A 313 8.44 0.98 -14.89
C PHE A 313 8.51 -0.09 -15.99
N GLY A 314 8.74 0.30 -17.25
CA GLY A 314 8.73 -0.62 -18.39
C GLY A 314 9.72 -1.78 -18.24
N TYR A 315 9.31 -2.99 -18.63
CA TYR A 315 10.04 -4.26 -18.48
C TYR A 315 10.43 -4.63 -17.03
N CYS A 316 9.72 -4.12 -16.01
CA CYS A 316 9.82 -4.64 -14.65
C CYS A 316 8.97 -5.92 -14.50
N SER A 317 9.33 -6.99 -15.22
CA SER A 317 8.48 -8.17 -15.37
C SER A 317 8.25 -8.97 -14.09
N ALA A 318 9.12 -8.86 -13.09
CA ALA A 318 8.97 -9.49 -11.76
C ALA A 318 8.34 -8.58 -10.69
N LEU A 319 7.82 -7.40 -11.08
CA LEU A 319 7.26 -6.42 -10.15
C LEU A 319 5.88 -6.91 -9.66
N GLU A 320 5.85 -7.36 -8.41
CA GLU A 320 4.65 -7.91 -7.76
C GLU A 320 3.86 -6.82 -7.01
N PHE A 321 4.56 -5.83 -6.46
CA PHE A 321 3.95 -4.74 -5.69
C PHE A 321 4.49 -3.37 -6.08
N LEU A 322 3.58 -2.45 -6.40
CA LEU A 322 3.89 -1.07 -6.70
C LEU A 322 2.81 -0.14 -6.12
N ASP A 323 3.23 0.78 -5.25
CA ASP A 323 2.40 1.88 -4.75
C ASP A 323 2.78 3.18 -5.47
N VAL A 324 1.85 3.70 -6.27
CA VAL A 324 2.00 4.96 -7.03
C VAL A 324 1.23 6.13 -6.42
N THR A 325 0.55 5.95 -5.28
CA THR A 325 -0.34 6.96 -4.68
C THR A 325 0.36 8.28 -4.32
N GLY A 326 1.67 8.22 -4.09
CA GLY A 326 2.52 9.38 -3.79
C GLY A 326 3.01 10.15 -5.02
N LEU A 327 2.77 9.66 -6.25
CA LEU A 327 3.19 10.33 -7.48
C LEU A 327 2.21 11.45 -7.85
N ASP A 328 2.72 12.66 -8.04
CA ASP A 328 2.00 13.74 -8.71
C ASP A 328 2.22 13.61 -10.23
N THR A 329 1.12 13.37 -10.95
CA THR A 329 1.11 13.26 -12.41
C THR A 329 0.47 14.45 -13.11
N SER A 330 0.09 15.51 -12.37
CA SER A 330 -0.68 16.66 -12.88
C SER A 330 0.04 17.48 -13.96
N GLN A 331 1.37 17.36 -14.06
CA GLN A 331 2.19 18.01 -15.07
C GLN A 331 2.67 17.05 -16.17
N VAL A 332 2.40 15.76 -16.06
CA VAL A 332 2.91 14.72 -16.96
C VAL A 332 2.17 14.77 -18.28
N LYS A 333 2.94 14.83 -19.37
CA LYS A 333 2.48 14.82 -20.76
C LYS A 333 2.61 13.46 -21.42
N ASP A 334 3.67 12.74 -21.09
CA ASP A 334 3.98 11.44 -21.69
C ASP A 334 3.95 10.35 -20.62
N MET A 335 2.94 9.48 -20.72
CA MET A 335 2.74 8.29 -19.89
C MET A 335 2.87 7.01 -20.72
N SER A 336 3.38 7.11 -21.95
CA SER A 336 3.51 5.95 -22.83
C SER A 336 4.42 4.90 -22.19
N TRP A 337 4.06 3.63 -22.37
CA TRP A 337 4.82 2.47 -21.91
C TRP A 337 5.05 2.42 -20.38
N MET A 338 4.37 3.24 -19.57
CA MET A 338 4.71 3.44 -18.15
C MET A 338 4.81 2.13 -17.36
N PHE A 339 3.92 1.17 -17.62
CA PHE A 339 3.89 -0.18 -17.04
C PHE A 339 4.07 -1.29 -18.09
N TYR A 340 4.68 -0.98 -19.24
CA TYR A 340 4.92 -1.92 -20.34
C TYR A 340 5.62 -3.18 -19.84
N GLU A 341 5.09 -4.38 -20.12
CA GLU A 341 5.67 -5.68 -19.73
C GLU A 341 5.85 -5.85 -18.20
N CYS A 342 5.03 -5.19 -17.38
CA CYS A 342 4.90 -5.48 -15.94
C CYS A 342 4.06 -6.76 -15.70
N SER A 343 4.50 -7.88 -16.27
CA SER A 343 3.70 -9.11 -16.37
C SER A 343 3.30 -9.75 -15.04
N SER A 344 4.08 -9.57 -13.97
CA SER A 344 3.76 -10.13 -12.63
C SER A 344 2.91 -9.20 -11.76
N LEU A 345 2.48 -8.04 -12.26
CA LEU A 345 1.71 -7.08 -11.48
C LEU A 345 0.23 -7.49 -11.46
N GLU A 346 -0.21 -8.07 -10.35
CA GLU A 346 -1.59 -8.58 -10.22
C GLU A 346 -2.63 -7.48 -9.94
N LYS A 347 -2.20 -6.40 -9.28
CA LYS A 347 -3.03 -5.28 -8.84
C LYS A 347 -2.26 -3.96 -8.95
N LEU A 348 -2.94 -2.91 -9.38
CA LEU A 348 -2.39 -1.56 -9.47
C LEU A 348 -3.51 -0.53 -9.26
N ASP A 349 -3.30 0.41 -8.33
CA ASP A 349 -4.20 1.53 -8.09
C ASP A 349 -3.66 2.79 -8.78
N VAL A 350 -4.31 3.20 -9.87
CA VAL A 350 -3.99 4.42 -10.62
C VAL A 350 -5.01 5.55 -10.40
N SER A 351 -5.93 5.41 -9.44
CA SER A 351 -6.98 6.40 -9.15
C SER A 351 -6.41 7.78 -8.74
N CYS A 352 -5.18 7.79 -8.26
CA CYS A 352 -4.46 9.00 -7.87
C CYS A 352 -3.94 9.84 -9.05
N PHE A 353 -3.94 9.29 -10.27
CA PHE A 353 -3.37 9.93 -11.44
C PHE A 353 -4.26 11.08 -11.93
N ASN A 354 -3.64 12.25 -12.15
CA ASN A 354 -4.23 13.34 -12.88
C ASN A 354 -3.70 13.33 -14.32
N THR A 355 -4.53 12.88 -15.24
CA THR A 355 -4.15 12.70 -16.65
C THR A 355 -4.57 13.86 -17.55
N SER A 356 -5.10 14.96 -17.00
CA SER A 356 -5.63 16.11 -17.77
C SER A 356 -4.62 16.82 -18.68
N ARG A 357 -3.34 16.48 -18.57
CA ARG A 357 -2.25 16.99 -19.41
C ARG A 357 -1.56 15.92 -20.25
N ALA A 358 -1.94 14.66 -20.11
CA ALA A 358 -1.37 13.57 -20.89
C ALA A 358 -1.74 13.74 -22.37
N GLU A 359 -0.74 13.70 -23.23
CA GLU A 359 -0.80 13.81 -24.68
C GLU A 359 -0.56 12.42 -25.33
N ASP A 360 0.18 11.54 -24.65
CA ASP A 360 0.50 10.18 -25.11
C ASP A 360 0.35 9.15 -23.97
N MET A 361 -0.40 8.07 -24.25
CA MET A 361 -0.64 6.93 -23.35
C MET A 361 -0.48 5.58 -24.07
N HIS A 362 0.17 5.53 -25.23
CA HIS A 362 0.27 4.29 -25.98
C HIS A 362 1.05 3.23 -25.19
N ALA A 363 0.60 1.98 -25.30
CA ALA A 363 1.17 0.81 -24.64
C ALA A 363 1.38 0.94 -23.12
N MET A 364 0.64 1.82 -22.43
CA MET A 364 0.83 2.11 -21.00
C MET A 364 0.74 0.87 -20.11
N PHE A 365 -0.17 -0.05 -20.40
CA PHE A 365 -0.37 -1.32 -19.68
C PHE A 365 -0.11 -2.56 -20.56
N TYR A 366 0.64 -2.39 -21.66
CA TYR A 366 0.94 -3.48 -22.58
C TYR A 366 1.55 -4.68 -21.85
N ASN A 367 0.98 -5.85 -22.09
CA ASN A 367 1.37 -7.14 -21.51
C ASN A 367 1.49 -7.13 -19.97
N CYS A 368 0.66 -6.33 -19.29
CA CYS A 368 0.38 -6.51 -17.86
C CYS A 368 -0.52 -7.74 -17.66
N SER A 369 -0.03 -8.92 -18.03
CA SER A 369 -0.84 -10.12 -18.25
C SER A 369 -1.50 -10.67 -16.99
N SER A 370 -0.89 -10.49 -15.81
CA SER A 370 -1.49 -10.91 -14.52
C SER A 370 -2.43 -9.88 -13.89
N LEU A 371 -2.59 -8.69 -14.50
CA LEU A 371 -3.45 -7.64 -13.93
C LEU A 371 -4.92 -8.00 -14.11
N SER A 372 -5.58 -8.41 -13.03
CA SER A 372 -6.96 -8.91 -13.07
C SER A 372 -8.04 -7.83 -12.98
N LYS A 373 -7.69 -6.68 -12.38
CA LYS A 373 -8.55 -5.51 -12.19
C LYS A 373 -7.74 -4.23 -12.37
N LEU A 374 -8.33 -3.26 -13.04
CA LEU A 374 -7.74 -1.94 -13.21
C LEU A 374 -8.86 -0.89 -13.34
N ASP A 375 -8.82 0.13 -12.49
CA ASP A 375 -9.75 1.26 -12.57
C ASP A 375 -9.09 2.43 -13.30
N VAL A 376 -9.52 2.68 -14.54
CA VAL A 376 -9.13 3.84 -15.36
C VAL A 376 -10.28 4.84 -15.55
N SER A 377 -11.40 4.69 -14.83
CA SER A 377 -12.59 5.52 -15.02
C SER A 377 -12.34 7.01 -14.73
N GLY A 378 -11.33 7.33 -13.92
CA GLY A 378 -10.90 8.69 -13.60
C GLY A 378 -9.96 9.34 -14.63
N PHE A 379 -9.56 8.64 -15.69
CA PHE A 379 -8.64 9.18 -16.69
C PHE A 379 -9.35 10.21 -17.58
N ASP A 380 -8.85 11.45 -17.56
CA ASP A 380 -9.10 12.45 -18.59
C ASP A 380 -8.19 12.17 -19.80
N THR A 381 -8.79 11.71 -20.90
CA THR A 381 -8.08 11.42 -22.17
C THR A 381 -8.30 12.50 -23.23
N SER A 382 -8.88 13.66 -22.88
CA SER A 382 -9.31 14.69 -23.84
C SER A 382 -8.18 15.30 -24.69
N ARG A 383 -6.92 15.12 -24.27
CA ARG A 383 -5.72 15.58 -24.98
C ARG A 383 -4.88 14.45 -25.58
N VAL A 384 -5.25 13.20 -25.32
CA VAL A 384 -4.47 12.05 -25.75
C VAL A 384 -4.66 11.88 -27.26
N THR A 385 -3.54 11.80 -27.99
CA THR A 385 -3.54 11.58 -29.44
C THR A 385 -3.22 10.15 -29.84
N ASP A 386 -2.68 9.35 -28.92
CA ASP A 386 -2.25 7.98 -29.17
C ASP A 386 -2.61 7.06 -28.00
N THR A 387 -3.41 6.03 -28.29
CA THR A 387 -3.78 4.95 -27.35
C THR A 387 -3.45 3.56 -27.94
N HIS A 388 -2.56 3.50 -28.93
CA HIS A 388 -2.12 2.26 -29.56
C HIS A 388 -1.68 1.25 -28.50
N SER A 389 -2.21 0.04 -28.58
CA SER A 389 -1.86 -1.10 -27.72
C SER A 389 -1.94 -0.85 -26.21
N MET A 390 -2.73 0.13 -25.73
CA MET A 390 -2.75 0.57 -24.33
C MET A 390 -2.97 -0.57 -23.32
N PHE A 391 -3.86 -1.53 -23.64
CA PHE A 391 -4.18 -2.71 -22.83
C PHE A 391 -3.86 -4.03 -23.57
N TYR A 392 -2.97 -3.99 -24.57
CA TYR A 392 -2.63 -5.14 -25.38
C TYR A 392 -2.11 -6.30 -24.52
N ASN A 393 -2.64 -7.51 -24.70
CA ASN A 393 -2.33 -8.72 -23.94
C ASN A 393 -2.46 -8.59 -22.40
N CYS A 394 -3.38 -7.77 -21.90
CA CYS A 394 -3.86 -7.86 -20.52
C CYS A 394 -4.77 -9.10 -20.36
N THR A 395 -4.18 -10.30 -20.42
CA THR A 395 -4.93 -11.56 -20.56
C THR A 395 -5.83 -11.90 -19.38
N ASP A 396 -5.46 -11.49 -18.16
CA ASP A 396 -6.23 -11.79 -16.95
C ASP A 396 -7.23 -10.68 -16.59
N LEU A 397 -7.29 -9.57 -17.34
CA LEU A 397 -8.16 -8.43 -17.06
C LEU A 397 -9.62 -8.79 -17.36
N ILE A 398 -10.45 -8.88 -16.31
CA ILE A 398 -11.83 -9.36 -16.38
C ILE A 398 -12.82 -8.22 -16.68
N GLU A 399 -12.57 -7.05 -16.08
CA GLU A 399 -13.43 -5.87 -16.16
C GLU A 399 -12.58 -4.63 -16.43
N LEU A 400 -13.10 -3.74 -17.28
CA LEU A 400 -12.46 -2.47 -17.60
C LEU A 400 -13.53 -1.44 -18.00
N ASP A 401 -13.60 -0.32 -17.29
CA ASP A 401 -14.49 0.80 -17.64
C ASP A 401 -13.71 1.88 -18.40
N VAL A 402 -13.94 1.95 -19.71
CA VAL A 402 -13.41 3.00 -20.60
C VAL A 402 -14.49 3.97 -21.07
N SER A 403 -15.69 3.91 -20.50
CA SER A 403 -16.83 4.70 -20.99
C SER A 403 -16.64 6.22 -20.85
N GLY A 404 -15.75 6.65 -19.95
CA GLY A 404 -15.35 8.04 -19.75
C GLY A 404 -14.26 8.54 -20.69
N PHE A 405 -13.67 7.69 -21.54
CA PHE A 405 -12.59 8.11 -22.43
C PHE A 405 -13.12 9.06 -23.51
N ASN A 406 -12.58 10.27 -23.54
CA ASN A 406 -12.74 11.18 -24.67
C ASN A 406 -11.70 10.85 -25.73
N THR A 407 -12.13 10.26 -26.84
CA THR A 407 -11.23 9.83 -27.92
C THR A 407 -11.23 10.75 -29.13
N SER A 408 -11.87 11.94 -29.05
CA SER A 408 -12.04 12.86 -30.19
C SER A 408 -10.73 13.38 -30.80
N GLN A 409 -9.61 13.25 -30.10
CA GLN A 409 -8.27 13.62 -30.58
C GLN A 409 -7.36 12.42 -30.89
N VAL A 410 -7.82 11.20 -30.63
CA VAL A 410 -7.02 9.99 -30.78
C VAL A 410 -6.91 9.61 -32.26
N LYS A 411 -5.68 9.43 -32.73
CA LYS A 411 -5.35 9.05 -34.11
C LYS A 411 -5.05 7.57 -34.26
N ASP A 412 -4.41 6.95 -33.28
CA ASP A 412 -4.05 5.53 -33.31
C ASP A 412 -4.68 4.79 -32.12
N MET A 413 -5.60 3.88 -32.43
CA MET A 413 -6.25 2.95 -31.50
C MET A 413 -5.91 1.50 -31.83
N SER A 414 -4.96 1.27 -32.73
CA SER A 414 -4.62 -0.08 -33.18
C SER A 414 -4.21 -0.96 -31.99
N GLY A 415 -4.76 -2.17 -31.95
CA GLY A 415 -4.47 -3.15 -30.91
C GLY A 415 -4.83 -2.74 -29.48
N MET A 416 -5.60 -1.67 -29.24
CA MET A 416 -5.85 -1.12 -27.90
C MET A 416 -6.27 -2.16 -26.85
N PHE A 417 -7.09 -3.14 -27.23
CA PHE A 417 -7.55 -4.23 -26.36
C PHE A 417 -7.15 -5.62 -26.88
N TYR A 418 -6.26 -5.69 -27.88
CA TYR A 418 -5.86 -6.94 -28.49
C TYR A 418 -5.45 -7.97 -27.42
N GLY A 419 -5.96 -9.19 -27.50
CA GLY A 419 -5.57 -10.27 -26.59
C GLY A 419 -6.03 -10.09 -25.14
N CYS A 420 -6.91 -9.13 -24.82
CA CYS A 420 -7.65 -9.09 -23.56
C CYS A 420 -8.65 -10.25 -23.51
N SER A 421 -8.14 -11.47 -23.34
CA SER A 421 -8.91 -12.70 -23.50
C SER A 421 -9.88 -12.97 -22.36
N ALA A 422 -9.64 -12.46 -21.15
CA ALA A 422 -10.57 -12.59 -20.00
C ALA A 422 -11.69 -11.54 -19.98
N LEU A 423 -11.59 -10.46 -20.77
CA LEU A 423 -12.56 -9.36 -20.75
C LEU A 423 -13.92 -9.82 -21.29
N GLU A 424 -14.97 -9.69 -20.47
CA GLU A 424 -16.32 -10.19 -20.83
C GLU A 424 -17.23 -9.11 -21.43
N GLU A 425 -17.18 -7.90 -20.89
CA GLU A 425 -17.95 -6.74 -21.34
C GLU A 425 -17.05 -5.51 -21.39
N LEU A 426 -17.24 -4.69 -22.42
CA LEU A 426 -16.60 -3.39 -22.57
C LEU A 426 -17.66 -2.42 -23.12
N ASN A 427 -17.57 -1.13 -22.78
CA ASN A 427 -18.48 -0.14 -23.33
C ASN A 427 -17.69 0.92 -24.10
N VAL A 428 -17.64 0.78 -25.43
CA VAL A 428 -16.95 1.75 -26.31
C VAL A 428 -17.92 2.66 -27.07
N LYS A 429 -19.20 2.70 -26.71
CA LYS A 429 -20.22 3.53 -27.41
C LYS A 429 -19.90 5.03 -27.40
N GLY A 430 -19.15 5.49 -26.41
CA GLY A 430 -18.73 6.89 -26.28
C GLY A 430 -17.50 7.26 -27.12
N PHE A 431 -16.86 6.29 -27.79
CA PHE A 431 -15.65 6.55 -28.55
C PHE A 431 -16.00 7.36 -29.81
N ASP A 432 -15.45 8.56 -29.89
CA ASP A 432 -15.38 9.35 -31.11
C ASP A 432 -14.20 8.85 -31.95
N ILE A 433 -14.51 8.25 -33.10
CA ILE A 433 -13.54 7.72 -34.07
C ILE A 433 -13.36 8.62 -35.29
N SER A 434 -13.89 9.85 -35.28
CA SER A 434 -13.84 10.77 -36.43
C SER A 434 -12.42 11.19 -36.84
N HIS A 435 -11.47 11.13 -35.91
CA HIS A 435 -10.06 11.46 -36.11
C HIS A 435 -9.14 10.22 -36.08
N ALA A 436 -9.70 9.01 -35.90
CA ALA A 436 -8.93 7.78 -35.86
C ALA A 436 -8.42 7.42 -37.26
N GLU A 437 -7.09 7.38 -37.42
CA GLU A 437 -6.39 7.00 -38.64
C GLU A 437 -6.12 5.48 -38.67
N LYS A 438 -5.98 4.84 -37.50
CA LYS A 438 -5.71 3.40 -37.36
C LYS A 438 -6.56 2.76 -36.27
N LEU A 439 -7.27 1.70 -36.64
CA LEU A 439 -8.16 0.91 -35.77
C LEU A 439 -7.85 -0.60 -35.86
N ASP A 440 -6.73 -0.97 -36.49
CA ASP A 440 -6.39 -2.35 -36.80
C ASP A 440 -6.34 -3.22 -35.55
N PHE A 441 -6.98 -4.39 -35.63
CA PHE A 441 -6.93 -5.44 -34.60
C PHE A 441 -7.33 -4.99 -33.17
N MET A 442 -8.09 -3.91 -33.02
CA MET A 442 -8.43 -3.32 -31.71
C MET A 442 -9.01 -4.32 -30.70
N PHE A 443 -9.83 -5.28 -31.17
CA PHE A 443 -10.45 -6.35 -30.35
C PHE A 443 -10.01 -7.76 -30.76
N TYR A 444 -8.94 -7.90 -31.54
CA TYR A 444 -8.49 -9.21 -31.99
C TYR A 444 -8.04 -10.06 -30.80
N ASN A 445 -8.36 -11.36 -30.79
CA ASN A 445 -8.12 -12.27 -29.66
C ASN A 445 -8.81 -11.90 -28.32
N CYS A 446 -9.81 -11.02 -28.31
CA CYS A 446 -10.71 -10.81 -27.17
C CYS A 446 -11.78 -11.93 -27.13
N VAL A 447 -11.36 -13.17 -26.90
CA VAL A 447 -12.20 -14.37 -27.12
C VAL A 447 -13.44 -14.47 -26.23
N ASN A 448 -13.45 -13.85 -25.04
CA ASN A 448 -14.59 -13.86 -24.12
C ASN A 448 -15.47 -12.59 -24.21
N LEU A 449 -15.13 -11.64 -25.07
CA LEU A 449 -15.81 -10.35 -25.17
C LEU A 449 -17.18 -10.53 -25.85
N LYS A 450 -18.24 -10.52 -25.05
CA LYS A 450 -19.62 -10.77 -25.51
C LYS A 450 -20.32 -9.50 -25.98
N LYS A 451 -19.93 -8.33 -25.45
CA LYS A 451 -20.49 -7.01 -25.76
C LYS A 451 -19.38 -5.97 -25.72
N HIS A 452 -19.31 -5.13 -26.75
CA HIS A 452 -18.41 -3.98 -26.83
C HIS A 452 -19.11 -2.81 -27.51
#